data_AF-A0A3B4B4N1-F1
#
_entry.id   AF-A0A3B4B4N1-F1
#
_cell.length_a   1.000
_cell.length_b   1.000
_cell.length_c   1.000
_cell.angle_alpha   90.00
_cell.angle_beta   90.00
_cell.angle_gamma   90.00
#
_symmetry.space_group_name_H-M   'P 1'
#
loop_
_entity.id
_entity.type
_entity.pdbx_description
1 polymer ?
#
loop_
_entity_poly.entity_id
_entity_poly.type
_entity_poly.pdbx_seq_one_letter_code
_entity_poly.pdbx_strand_id
1 'polypeptide(L)'
;MLVQRKGSEKGRRRTELCAAYMLISRDYLVEAAKQIHMALDSEVNEDYEAAFSYYKNGVDLLLNGVQLDPNKERREAVKRKTTQYLKRAEEIFITHLQDNLGKGSSHLTCH
;
A
#
# COMPACT_ATOMS: atom_id res chain seq x y z
N MET A 1 -8.49 48.11 36.94
CA MET A 1 -7.15 47.84 36.39
C MET A 1 -7.23 46.64 35.46
N LEU A 2 -7.13 46.86 34.14
CA LEU A 2 -6.91 45.80 33.16
C LEU A 2 -5.43 45.41 33.22
N VAL A 3 -5.13 44.12 33.42
CA VAL A 3 -3.94 43.50 32.81
C VAL A 3 -4.33 42.10 32.34
N GLN A 4 -4.68 42.02 31.06
CA GLN A 4 -4.78 40.78 30.31
C GLN A 4 -3.38 40.16 30.21
N ARG A 5 -3.17 38.99 30.80
CA ARG A 5 -1.98 38.16 30.51
C ARG A 5 -2.29 37.28 29.31
N LYS A 6 -1.99 37.76 28.10
CA LYS A 6 -1.92 36.90 26.90
C LYS A 6 -0.69 36.00 27.01
N GLY A 7 -0.90 34.78 27.50
CA GLY A 7 0.06 33.68 27.42
C GLY A 7 0.07 33.07 26.02
N SER A 8 1.24 32.96 25.44
CA SER A 8 1.52 32.48 24.08
C SER A 8 1.12 31.00 23.88
N GLU A 9 0.01 30.75 23.19
CA GLU A 9 -0.42 29.41 22.73
C GLU A 9 0.21 28.97 21.40
N LYS A 10 1.08 29.80 20.82
CA LYS A 10 1.55 29.63 19.43
C LYS A 10 2.59 28.50 19.25
N GLY A 11 3.09 27.92 20.34
CA GLY A 11 4.11 26.86 20.32
C GLY A 11 3.59 25.42 20.29
N ARG A 12 2.37 25.15 20.78
CA ARG A 12 1.84 23.77 20.92
C ARG A 12 1.20 23.20 19.65
N ARG A 13 0.72 24.05 18.73
CA ARG A 13 0.03 23.60 17.51
C ARG A 13 0.96 22.97 16.46
N ARG A 14 2.26 23.32 16.46
CA ARG A 14 3.24 22.72 15.53
C ARG A 14 3.57 21.26 15.85
N THR A 15 3.52 20.87 17.12
CA THR A 15 3.80 19.49 17.56
C THR A 15 2.59 18.57 17.36
N GLU A 16 1.37 19.07 17.49
CA GLU A 16 0.14 18.29 17.27
C GLU A 16 -0.08 17.92 15.80
N LEU A 17 0.19 18.84 14.87
CA LEU A 17 0.13 18.56 13.43
C LEU A 17 1.16 17.49 13.01
N CYS A 18 2.36 17.52 13.60
CA CYS A 18 3.41 16.55 13.29
C CYS A 18 3.08 15.16 13.82
N ALA A 19 2.49 15.07 15.02
CA ALA A 19 2.04 13.81 15.61
C ALA A 19 0.84 13.22 14.86
N ALA A 20 -0.17 14.02 14.53
CA ALA A 20 -1.31 13.58 13.72
C ALA A 20 -0.88 13.10 12.33
N TYR A 21 0.08 13.79 11.71
CA TYR A 21 0.64 13.39 10.41
C TYR A 21 1.49 12.10 10.50
N MET A 22 2.23 11.89 11.59
CA MET A 22 2.92 10.62 11.84
C MET A 22 1.96 9.45 12.06
N LEU A 23 0.80 9.69 12.69
CA LEU A 23 -0.25 8.66 12.84
C LEU A 23 -0.82 8.27 11.47
N ILE A 24 -1.19 9.26 10.64
CA ILE A 24 -1.65 9.02 9.25
C ILE A 24 -0.58 8.27 8.43
N SER A 25 0.71 8.63 8.61
CA SER A 25 1.84 7.93 8.00
C SER A 25 2.03 6.49 8.51
N ARG A 26 1.52 6.15 9.68
CA ARG A 26 1.60 4.78 10.22
C ARG A 26 0.41 3.97 9.76
N ASP A 27 -0.75 4.62 9.64
CA ASP A 27 -2.00 4.01 9.24
C ASP A 27 -1.93 3.47 7.81
N TYR A 28 -1.32 4.19 6.84
CA TYR A 28 -1.23 3.67 5.47
C TYR A 28 -0.41 2.37 5.36
N LEU A 29 0.63 2.20 6.19
CA LEU A 29 1.44 0.98 6.20
C LEU A 29 0.65 -0.19 6.77
N VAL A 30 -0.14 0.06 7.81
CA VAL A 30 -1.00 -0.94 8.44
C VAL A 30 -2.15 -1.32 7.51
N GLU A 31 -2.80 -0.33 6.89
CA GLU A 31 -3.87 -0.55 5.91
C GLU A 31 -3.34 -1.28 4.68
N ALA A 32 -2.20 -0.86 4.13
CA ALA A 32 -1.59 -1.57 3.02
C ALA A 32 -1.24 -3.02 3.39
N ALA A 33 -0.63 -3.25 4.56
CA ALA A 33 -0.32 -4.60 5.01
C ALA A 33 -1.58 -5.47 5.16
N LYS A 34 -2.67 -4.89 5.64
CA LYS A 34 -3.98 -5.56 5.69
C LYS A 34 -4.46 -5.94 4.30
N GLN A 35 -4.41 -5.03 3.32
CA GLN A 35 -4.78 -5.34 1.94
C GLN A 35 -3.92 -6.47 1.37
N ILE A 36 -2.59 -6.43 1.58
CA ILE A 36 -1.70 -7.50 1.12
C ILE A 36 -2.03 -8.84 1.78
N HIS A 37 -2.35 -8.87 3.07
CA HIS A 37 -2.79 -10.11 3.72
C HIS A 37 -4.12 -10.63 3.15
N MET A 38 -5.07 -9.75 2.87
CA MET A 38 -6.32 -10.16 2.22
C MET A 38 -6.06 -10.70 0.81
N ALA A 39 -5.12 -10.10 0.07
CA ALA A 39 -4.72 -10.60 -1.24
C ALA A 39 -4.13 -12.03 -1.16
N LEU A 40 -3.25 -12.26 -0.19
CA LEU A 40 -2.64 -13.57 0.05
C LEU A 40 -3.67 -14.62 0.50
N ASP A 41 -4.63 -14.24 1.34
CA ASP A 41 -5.72 -15.12 1.76
C ASP A 41 -6.62 -15.48 0.57
N SER A 42 -6.95 -14.50 -0.29
CA SER A 42 -7.66 -14.73 -1.54
C SER A 42 -6.89 -15.61 -2.52
N GLU A 43 -5.55 -15.49 -2.61
CA GLU A 43 -4.71 -16.43 -3.39
C GLU A 43 -4.86 -17.87 -2.90
N VAL A 44 -4.92 -18.10 -1.57
CA VAL A 44 -5.11 -19.44 -0.99
C VAL A 44 -6.52 -19.97 -1.25
N ASN A 45 -7.51 -19.08 -1.28
CA ASN A 45 -8.90 -19.41 -1.62
C ASN A 45 -9.14 -19.51 -3.14
N GLU A 46 -8.10 -19.38 -3.97
CA GLU A 46 -8.17 -19.38 -5.45
C GLU A 46 -9.05 -18.25 -6.04
N ASP A 47 -9.38 -17.24 -5.24
CA ASP A 47 -10.13 -16.05 -5.65
C ASP A 47 -9.17 -14.97 -6.18
N TYR A 48 -8.63 -15.23 -7.37
CA TYR A 48 -7.61 -14.37 -7.98
C TYR A 48 -8.15 -12.99 -8.40
N GLU A 49 -9.46 -12.86 -8.62
CA GLU A 49 -10.10 -11.58 -8.93
C GLU A 49 -10.11 -10.66 -7.70
N ALA A 50 -10.51 -11.20 -6.53
CA ALA A 50 -10.41 -10.49 -5.27
C ALA A 50 -8.95 -10.21 -4.89
N ALA A 51 -8.05 -11.19 -5.07
CA ALA A 51 -6.62 -11.03 -4.78
C ALA A 51 -6.01 -9.86 -5.57
N PHE A 52 -6.32 -9.74 -6.86
CA PHE A 52 -5.83 -8.65 -7.71
C PHE A 52 -6.34 -7.28 -7.24
N SER A 53 -7.62 -7.19 -6.86
CA SER A 53 -8.21 -5.97 -6.30
C SER A 53 -7.50 -5.53 -5.01
N TYR A 54 -7.24 -6.49 -4.10
CA TYR A 54 -6.52 -6.21 -2.86
C TYR A 54 -5.05 -5.82 -3.10
N TYR A 55 -4.36 -6.45 -4.03
CA TYR A 55 -3.00 -6.04 -4.43
C TYR A 55 -2.98 -4.60 -4.96
N LYS A 56 -3.93 -4.23 -5.82
CA LYS A 56 -4.07 -2.86 -6.33
C LYS A 56 -4.30 -1.85 -5.21
N ASN A 57 -5.28 -2.12 -4.33
CA ASN A 57 -5.59 -1.25 -3.20
C ASN A 57 -4.40 -1.10 -2.23
N GLY A 58 -3.69 -2.21 -1.94
CA GLY A 58 -2.50 -2.19 -1.10
C GLY A 58 -1.37 -1.35 -1.70
N VAL A 59 -1.13 -1.49 -3.00
CA VAL A 59 -0.14 -0.67 -3.73
C VAL A 59 -0.54 0.80 -3.76
N ASP A 60 -1.80 1.13 -4.01
CA ASP A 60 -2.28 2.52 -4.02
C ASP A 60 -2.11 3.19 -2.64
N LEU A 61 -2.37 2.47 -1.55
CA LEU A 61 -2.12 2.95 -0.19
C LEU A 61 -0.63 3.20 0.07
N LEU A 62 0.25 2.30 -0.37
CA LEU A 62 1.70 2.48 -0.27
C LEU A 62 2.16 3.70 -1.09
N LEU A 63 1.66 3.89 -2.31
CA LEU A 63 2.02 5.01 -3.17
C LEU A 63 1.46 6.35 -2.68
N ASN A 64 0.28 6.36 -2.08
CA ASN A 64 -0.28 7.57 -1.47
C ASN A 64 0.47 7.94 -0.18
N GLY A 65 0.75 6.97 0.67
CA GLY A 65 1.47 7.18 1.93
C GLY A 65 2.94 7.54 1.75
N VAL A 66 3.63 6.93 0.77
CA VAL A 66 5.06 7.18 0.52
C VAL A 66 5.34 8.61 0.05
N GLN A 67 4.37 9.29 -0.55
CA GLN A 67 4.52 10.69 -0.95
C GLN A 67 4.56 11.63 0.25
N LEU A 68 3.79 11.29 1.28
CA LEU A 68 3.65 12.05 2.52
C LEU A 68 4.78 11.75 3.51
N ASP A 69 5.55 10.68 3.27
CA ASP A 69 6.55 10.19 4.18
C ASP A 69 7.80 11.10 4.26
N PRO A 70 8.13 11.66 5.45
CA PRO A 70 9.30 12.53 5.60
C PRO A 70 10.63 11.75 5.56
N ASN A 71 10.62 10.43 5.79
CA ASN A 71 11.83 9.62 5.84
C ASN A 71 12.15 9.03 4.46
N LYS A 72 13.27 9.48 3.87
CA LYS A 72 13.73 9.00 2.55
C LYS A 72 14.01 7.50 2.51
N GLU A 73 14.62 6.93 3.56
CA GLU A 73 14.90 5.49 3.61
C GLU A 73 13.62 4.66 3.64
N ARG A 74 12.64 5.10 4.43
CA ARG A 74 11.32 4.45 4.48
C ARG A 74 10.62 4.53 3.12
N ARG A 75 10.75 5.65 2.41
CA ARG A 75 10.22 5.79 1.04
C ARG A 75 10.83 4.80 0.06
N GLU A 76 12.14 4.65 0.10
CA GLU A 76 12.84 3.71 -0.77
C GLU A 76 12.46 2.26 -0.43
N ALA A 77 12.38 1.91 0.85
CA ALA A 77 11.94 0.59 1.30
C ALA A 77 10.49 0.28 0.85
N VAL A 78 9.58 1.24 1.01
CA VAL A 78 8.18 1.10 0.56
C VAL A 78 8.12 0.91 -0.95
N LYS A 79 8.87 1.70 -1.74
CA LYS A 79 8.93 1.53 -3.19
C LYS A 79 9.43 0.15 -3.60
N ARG A 80 10.52 -0.33 -2.98
CA ARG A 80 11.05 -1.68 -3.24
C ARG A 80 10.02 -2.77 -2.96
N LYS A 81 9.33 -2.70 -1.81
CA LYS A 81 8.25 -3.63 -1.46
C LYS A 81 7.06 -3.53 -2.43
N THR A 82 6.69 -2.31 -2.82
CA THR A 82 5.61 -2.07 -3.79
C THR A 82 5.91 -2.77 -5.11
N THR A 83 7.13 -2.63 -5.64
CA THR A 83 7.55 -3.34 -6.86
C THR A 83 7.49 -4.87 -6.70
N GLN A 84 7.84 -5.39 -5.52
CA GLN A 84 7.73 -6.82 -5.25
C GLN A 84 6.28 -7.31 -5.28
N TYR A 85 5.36 -6.56 -4.66
CA TYR A 85 3.94 -6.89 -4.70
C TYR A 85 3.35 -6.77 -6.10
N LEU A 86 3.78 -5.77 -6.90
CA LEU A 86 3.37 -5.63 -8.29
C LEU A 86 3.80 -6.82 -9.15
N LYS A 87 5.06 -7.27 -9.02
CA LYS A 87 5.54 -8.47 -9.75
C LYS A 87 4.73 -9.71 -9.37
N ARG A 88 4.37 -9.85 -8.10
CA ARG A 88 3.55 -10.97 -7.64
C ARG A 88 2.12 -10.90 -8.19
N ALA A 89 1.50 -9.72 -8.14
CA ALA A 89 0.18 -9.49 -8.73
C ALA A 89 0.16 -9.72 -10.25
N GLU A 90 1.24 -9.33 -10.94
CA GLU A 90 1.44 -9.58 -12.37
C GLU A 90 1.61 -11.07 -12.66
N GLU A 91 2.39 -11.81 -11.86
CA GLU A 91 2.53 -13.26 -11.97
C GLU A 91 1.16 -13.94 -11.84
N ILE A 92 0.39 -13.60 -10.79
CA ILE A 92 -0.97 -14.12 -10.59
C ILE A 92 -1.87 -13.81 -11.79
N PHE A 93 -1.78 -12.58 -12.30
CA PHE A 93 -2.55 -12.18 -13.46
C PHE A 93 -2.17 -13.01 -14.69
N ILE A 94 -0.89 -13.20 -14.97
CA ILE A 94 -0.43 -13.97 -16.15
C ILE A 94 -0.80 -15.45 -16.03
N THR A 95 -0.52 -16.09 -14.88
CA THR A 95 -0.69 -17.54 -14.72
C THR A 95 -2.13 -17.97 -14.47
N HIS A 96 -2.94 -17.14 -13.78
CA HIS A 96 -4.29 -17.53 -13.38
C HIS A 96 -5.39 -16.76 -14.13
N LEU A 97 -5.16 -15.49 -14.48
CA LEU A 97 -6.19 -14.65 -15.12
C LEU A 97 -5.99 -14.56 -16.66
N GLN A 98 -4.76 -14.53 -17.16
CA GLN A 98 -4.42 -14.42 -18.58
C GLN A 98 -4.44 -15.76 -19.30
N ASP A 99 -4.13 -16.88 -18.62
CA ASP A 99 -4.36 -18.23 -19.17
C ASP A 99 -5.85 -18.47 -19.47
N ASN A 100 -6.78 -17.80 -18.77
CA ASN A 100 -8.20 -17.80 -19.14
C ASN A 100 -8.53 -16.90 -20.35
N LEU A 101 -7.68 -15.92 -20.68
CA LEU A 101 -7.80 -15.06 -21.86
C LEU A 101 -7.06 -15.62 -23.09
N GLY A 102 -6.12 -16.55 -22.88
CA GLY A 102 -5.20 -17.12 -23.87
C GLY A 102 -5.37 -18.61 -24.15
N LYS A 103 -6.36 -19.31 -23.55
CA LYS A 103 -6.78 -20.68 -23.94
C LYS A 103 -7.53 -20.72 -25.27
N GLY A 104 -6.89 -20.09 -26.26
CA GLY A 104 -7.09 -20.24 -27.68
C GLY A 104 -5.76 -20.33 -28.43
N SER A 105 -4.64 -20.76 -27.84
CA SER A 105 -3.58 -21.45 -28.62
C SER A 105 -2.47 -22.08 -27.78
N SER A 106 -2.13 -23.32 -28.15
CA SER A 106 -0.81 -23.96 -28.03
C SER A 106 -0.30 -24.35 -26.64
N HIS A 107 -0.86 -25.45 -26.14
CA HIS A 107 -0.04 -26.57 -25.65
C HIS A 107 1.08 -26.86 -26.68
N LEU A 108 2.31 -26.45 -26.37
CA LEU A 108 3.51 -27.01 -27.02
C LEU A 108 4.31 -27.71 -25.94
N THR A 109 4.09 -29.02 -25.86
CA THR A 109 5.00 -29.99 -25.28
C THR A 109 6.31 -29.94 -26.05
N CYS A 110 7.41 -29.68 -25.34
CA CYS A 110 8.74 -29.92 -25.87
C CYS A 110 9.13 -31.37 -25.55
N HIS A 111 9.38 -32.12 -26.61
CA HIS A 111 9.91 -33.48 -26.65
C HIS A 111 11.44 -33.47 -26.52
#